data_AF-G8Z3W3-F1
#
_entry.id   AF-G8Z3W3-F1
#
_cell.length_a   1.000
_cell.length_b   1.000
_cell.length_c   1.000
_cell.angle_alpha   90.00
_cell.angle_beta   90.00
_cell.angle_gamma   90.00
#
_symmetry.space_group_name_H-M   'P 1'
#
loop_
_entity.id
_entity.type
_entity.pdbx_description
1 polymer ?
#
loop_
_entity_poly.entity_id
_entity_poly.type
_entity_poly.pdbx_seq_one_letter_code
_entity_poly.pdbx_strand_id
1 'polypeptide(L)'
;FLQHRLLKLKPGHTAGADPLPLMNSLAIQPRWQAVVERWLAFLVTQRRLKPTAEGYQVCAGEEREDEHPHFSGHDLTLSQILRGARNELSLLNDAQWSPESLAFNHPASAPYIQELATICQQLAQRLQRPVRLLEVGTRTGRAAESLLAQLNAGQIEYVGLEQSQEMLLSARQRLAPWPGARLSLWNADTLAAHA
;
A
#
# COMPACT_ATOMS: atom_id res chain seq x y z
N PHE A 1 10.04 7.19 -13.09
CA PHE A 1 10.72 6.43 -12.03
C PHE A 1 11.38 5.11 -12.49
N LEU A 2 10.63 4.13 -13.03
CA LEU A 2 11.04 2.71 -13.08
C LEU A 2 12.15 2.44 -14.11
N GLN A 3 12.01 3.04 -15.29
CA GLN A 3 12.96 2.89 -16.40
C GLN A 3 14.33 3.50 -16.06
N HIS A 4 14.36 4.73 -15.55
CA HIS A 4 15.61 5.47 -15.33
C HIS A 4 16.26 5.24 -13.96
N ARG A 5 15.47 5.20 -12.88
CA ARG A 5 16.02 5.17 -11.51
C ARG A 5 16.37 3.75 -11.07
N LEU A 6 15.50 2.78 -11.35
CA LEU A 6 15.70 1.39 -10.92
C LEU A 6 16.43 0.55 -11.97
N LEU A 7 15.94 0.55 -13.22
CA LEU A 7 16.51 -0.27 -14.29
C LEU A 7 17.64 0.42 -15.07
N LYS A 8 17.84 1.73 -14.85
CA LYS A 8 18.89 2.54 -15.50
C LYS A 8 18.93 2.43 -17.04
N LEU A 9 17.78 2.16 -17.67
CA LEU A 9 17.64 2.00 -19.12
C LEU A 9 17.58 3.36 -19.81
N LYS A 10 18.64 3.71 -20.55
CA LYS A 10 18.70 4.98 -21.28
C LYS A 10 18.19 4.82 -22.72
N PRO A 11 17.56 5.87 -23.32
CA PRO A 11 17.14 5.86 -24.71
C PRO A 11 18.28 5.47 -25.65
N GLY A 12 17.96 4.72 -26.70
CA GLY A 12 18.94 4.26 -27.70
C GLY A 12 19.75 3.02 -27.28
N HIS A 13 19.66 2.54 -26.04
CA HIS A 13 20.22 1.23 -25.68
C HIS A 13 19.27 0.10 -26.07
N THR A 14 19.88 -1.04 -26.40
CA THR A 14 19.22 -2.33 -26.47
C THR A 14 19.49 -3.10 -25.18
N ALA A 15 18.43 -3.56 -24.52
CA ALA A 15 18.52 -4.55 -23.46
C ALA A 15 18.21 -5.92 -24.04
N GLY A 16 18.87 -6.97 -23.57
CA GLY A 16 18.57 -8.35 -24.00
C GLY A 16 17.16 -8.79 -23.62
N ALA A 17 16.64 -9.82 -24.28
CA ALA A 17 15.34 -10.44 -23.95
C ALA A 17 15.36 -11.10 -22.57
N ASP A 18 16.52 -11.68 -22.21
CA ASP A 18 16.78 -12.19 -20.87
C ASP A 18 17.04 -11.01 -19.90
N PRO A 19 16.30 -10.89 -18.80
CA PRO A 19 16.55 -9.87 -17.79
C PRO A 19 17.82 -10.12 -16.96
N LEU A 20 18.40 -11.33 -16.95
CA LEU A 20 19.53 -11.68 -16.08
C LEU A 20 20.79 -10.81 -16.30
N PRO A 21 21.25 -10.51 -17.53
CA PRO A 21 22.38 -9.60 -17.74
C PRO A 21 22.13 -8.20 -17.18
N LEU A 22 20.91 -7.69 -17.33
CA LEU A 22 20.49 -6.41 -16.75
C LEU A 22 20.51 -6.47 -15.22
N MET A 23 19.90 -7.50 -14.64
CA MET A 23 19.87 -7.71 -13.19
C MET A 23 21.27 -7.80 -12.60
N ASN A 24 22.16 -8.57 -13.23
CA ASN A 24 23.56 -8.72 -12.83
C ASN A 24 24.30 -7.38 -12.85
N SER A 25 24.11 -6.57 -13.90
CA SER A 25 24.75 -5.23 -14.01
C SER A 25 24.33 -4.27 -12.89
N LEU A 26 23.13 -4.48 -12.32
CA LEU A 26 22.54 -3.65 -11.27
C LEU A 26 22.69 -4.25 -9.86
N ALA A 27 23.31 -5.43 -9.75
CA ALA A 27 23.40 -6.27 -8.55
C ALA A 27 22.02 -6.67 -7.98
N ILE A 28 20.99 -6.78 -8.82
CA ILE A 28 19.67 -7.25 -8.41
C ILE A 28 19.73 -8.77 -8.15
N GLN A 29 19.23 -9.21 -7.01
CA GLN A 29 19.22 -10.63 -6.66
C GLN A 29 18.31 -11.44 -7.61
N PRO A 30 18.70 -12.67 -8.01
CA PRO A 30 17.93 -13.50 -8.95
C PRO A 30 16.47 -13.74 -8.54
N ARG A 31 16.17 -13.78 -7.23
CA ARG A 31 14.80 -13.95 -6.71
C ARG A 31 13.79 -12.90 -7.21
N TRP A 32 14.28 -11.74 -7.67
CA TRP A 32 13.44 -10.67 -8.20
C TRP A 32 13.17 -10.75 -9.70
N GLN A 33 13.61 -11.82 -10.38
CA GLN A 33 13.46 -11.96 -11.84
C GLN A 33 12.02 -11.74 -12.32
N ALA A 34 11.04 -12.42 -11.70
CA ALA A 34 9.63 -12.28 -12.08
C ALA A 34 9.11 -10.85 -11.93
N VAL A 35 9.62 -10.09 -10.95
CA VAL A 35 9.27 -8.67 -10.76
C VAL A 35 9.86 -7.82 -11.88
N VAL A 36 11.12 -8.05 -12.23
CA VAL A 36 11.81 -7.34 -13.32
C VAL A 36 11.16 -7.64 -14.68
N GLU A 37 10.79 -8.89 -14.96
CA GLU A 37 10.06 -9.27 -16.16
C GLU A 37 8.72 -8.53 -16.27
N ARG A 38 7.97 -8.46 -15.17
CA ARG A 38 6.70 -7.74 -15.12
C ARG A 38 6.88 -6.23 -15.32
N TRP A 39 7.98 -5.68 -14.80
CA TRP A 39 8.35 -4.28 -15.04
C TRP A 39 8.72 -4.00 -16.49
N LEU A 40 9.49 -4.88 -17.15
CA LEU A 40 9.80 -4.77 -18.57
C LEU A 40 8.54 -4.85 -19.43
N ALA A 41 7.66 -5.83 -19.14
CA ALA A 41 6.36 -5.95 -19.79
C ALA A 41 5.50 -4.69 -19.59
N PHE A 42 5.47 -4.13 -18.37
CA PHE A 42 4.78 -2.88 -18.10
C PHE A 42 5.35 -1.73 -18.95
N LEU A 43 6.68 -1.58 -19.04
CA LEU A 43 7.30 -0.56 -19.89
C LEU A 43 7.00 -0.75 -21.39
N VAL A 44 6.81 -1.99 -21.86
CA VAL A 44 6.31 -2.26 -23.22
C VAL A 44 4.87 -1.75 -23.39
N THR A 45 3.98 -2.01 -22.42
CA THR A 45 2.59 -1.49 -22.50
C THR A 45 2.54 0.04 -22.53
N GLN A 46 3.48 0.69 -21.84
CA GLN A 46 3.64 2.15 -21.84
C GLN A 46 4.35 2.69 -23.09
N ARG A 47 4.68 1.84 -24.07
CA ARG A 47 5.44 2.17 -25.29
C ARG A 47 6.83 2.79 -25.02
N ARG A 48 7.38 2.53 -23.83
CA ARG A 48 8.72 2.97 -23.40
C ARG A 48 9.80 2.00 -23.86
N LEU A 49 9.46 0.72 -23.94
CA LEU A 49 10.25 -0.33 -24.57
C LEU A 49 9.53 -0.86 -25.81
N LYS A 50 10.29 -1.19 -26.85
CA LYS A 50 9.82 -1.93 -28.03
C LYS A 50 10.52 -3.28 -28.09
N PRO A 51 9.76 -4.39 -28.11
CA PRO A 51 10.35 -5.71 -28.32
C PRO A 51 11.08 -5.78 -29.68
N THR A 52 12.25 -6.40 -29.69
CA THR A 52 13.06 -6.72 -30.86
C THR A 52 13.40 -8.21 -30.86
N ALA A 53 13.98 -8.74 -31.94
CA ALA A 53 14.39 -10.14 -32.01
C ALA A 53 15.43 -10.52 -30.93
N GLU A 54 16.19 -9.54 -30.45
CA GLU A 54 17.28 -9.74 -29.48
C GLU A 54 16.91 -9.24 -28.07
N GLY A 55 15.73 -8.62 -27.88
CA GLY A 55 15.29 -8.10 -26.59
C GLY A 55 14.39 -6.88 -26.66
N TYR A 56 14.85 -5.76 -26.09
CA TYR A 56 14.09 -4.53 -25.95
C TYR A 56 14.90 -3.33 -26.43
N GLN A 57 14.31 -2.53 -27.31
CA GLN A 57 14.80 -1.21 -27.67
C GLN A 57 14.13 -0.16 -26.76
N VAL A 58 14.91 0.73 -26.16
CA VAL A 58 14.38 1.85 -25.38
C VAL A 58 13.92 2.97 -26.31
N CYS A 59 12.60 3.19 -26.39
CA CYS A 59 11.96 4.09 -27.36
C CYS A 59 11.88 5.54 -26.89
N ALA A 60 11.52 5.74 -25.62
CA ALA A 60 11.33 7.04 -25.02
C ALA A 60 11.98 7.05 -23.64
N GLY A 61 12.60 8.17 -23.26
CA GLY A 61 12.96 8.38 -21.86
C GLY A 61 11.68 8.68 -21.07
N GLU A 62 11.60 8.25 -19.81
CA GLU A 62 10.88 9.03 -18.81
C GLU A 62 11.39 10.47 -18.93
N GLU A 63 10.49 11.43 -19.13
CA GLU A 63 10.81 12.81 -18.81
C GLU A 63 11.35 12.78 -17.38
N ARG A 64 12.37 13.59 -17.13
CA ARG A 64 12.88 13.77 -15.78
C ARG A 64 11.77 14.52 -15.05
N GLU A 65 10.74 13.79 -14.61
CA GLU A 65 9.69 14.32 -13.77
C GLU A 65 10.43 15.04 -12.65
N ASP A 66 10.25 16.35 -12.59
CA ASP A 66 10.58 17.15 -11.42
C ASP A 66 10.13 16.35 -10.21
N GLU A 67 11.03 16.19 -9.23
CA GLU A 67 10.91 15.26 -8.11
C GLU A 67 9.45 15.05 -7.69
N HIS A 68 8.77 14.05 -8.24
CA HIS A 68 7.41 13.77 -7.80
C HIS A 68 7.54 13.44 -6.32
N PRO A 69 6.91 14.22 -5.41
CA PRO A 69 7.22 14.16 -3.98
C PRO A 69 6.90 12.79 -3.36
N HIS A 70 6.11 11.96 -4.05
CA HIS A 70 5.78 10.59 -3.67
C HIS A 70 6.83 9.53 -4.06
N PHE A 71 7.84 9.89 -4.87
CA PHE A 71 8.89 8.99 -5.34
C PHE A 71 10.31 9.45 -4.98
N SER A 72 10.47 10.67 -4.45
CA SER A 72 11.78 11.18 -4.03
C SER A 72 12.32 10.41 -2.82
N GLY A 73 13.60 9.99 -2.88
CA GLY A 73 14.28 9.25 -1.80
C GLY A 73 13.99 7.74 -1.74
N HIS A 74 13.00 7.24 -2.48
CA HIS A 74 12.63 5.82 -2.42
C HIS A 74 13.32 4.92 -3.45
N ASP A 75 13.98 5.51 -4.46
CA ASP A 75 14.85 4.79 -5.40
C ASP A 75 16.00 4.07 -4.68
N LEU A 76 16.58 4.71 -3.66
CA LEU A 76 17.59 4.10 -2.80
C LEU A 76 17.03 2.90 -2.02
N THR A 77 15.86 3.05 -1.39
CA THR A 77 15.21 1.98 -0.61
C THR A 77 14.91 0.75 -1.48
N LEU A 78 14.29 0.94 -2.65
CA LEU A 78 14.04 -0.18 -3.57
C LEU A 78 15.33 -0.81 -4.07
N SER A 79 16.33 0.00 -4.40
CA SER A 79 17.63 -0.51 -4.85
C SER A 79 18.28 -1.38 -3.77
N GLN A 80 18.22 -0.97 -2.50
CA GLN A 80 18.72 -1.75 -1.38
C GLN A 80 17.95 -3.07 -1.21
N ILE A 81 16.63 -3.06 -1.37
CA ILE A 81 15.80 -4.29 -1.30
C ILE A 81 16.12 -5.25 -2.44
N LEU A 82 16.19 -4.73 -3.67
CA LEU A 82 16.51 -5.52 -4.87
C LEU A 82 17.90 -6.17 -4.77
N ARG A 83 18.85 -5.49 -4.11
CA ARG A 83 20.22 -5.99 -3.85
C ARG A 83 20.32 -6.87 -2.60
N GLY A 84 19.26 -6.96 -1.79
CA GLY A 84 19.26 -7.67 -0.52
C GLY A 84 19.96 -6.96 0.64
N ALA A 85 20.32 -5.69 0.47
CA ALA A 85 20.87 -4.85 1.55
C ALA A 85 19.78 -4.39 2.55
N ARG A 86 18.51 -4.54 2.20
CA ARG A 86 17.35 -4.25 3.06
C ARG A 86 16.28 -5.33 2.88
N ASN A 87 15.61 -5.69 3.96
CA ASN A 87 14.51 -6.66 3.92
C ASN A 87 13.27 -6.02 3.29
N GLU A 88 12.65 -6.70 2.32
CA GLU A 88 11.43 -6.26 1.64
C GLU A 88 10.24 -6.05 2.57
N LEU A 89 10.12 -6.83 3.65
CA LEU A 89 9.04 -6.71 4.63
C LEU A 89 9.10 -5.38 5.39
N SER A 90 10.25 -4.69 5.38
CA SER A 90 10.34 -3.34 5.94
C SER A 90 9.43 -2.33 5.25
N LEU A 91 8.97 -2.60 4.01
CA LEU A 91 7.97 -1.79 3.33
C LEU A 91 6.59 -1.86 3.98
N LEU A 92 6.27 -2.94 4.70
CA LEU A 92 4.94 -3.12 5.32
C LEU A 92 4.64 -2.07 6.40
N ASN A 93 5.69 -1.48 6.97
CA ASN A 93 5.65 -0.45 8.00
C ASN A 93 6.23 0.89 7.50
N ASP A 94 6.51 1.02 6.20
CA ASP A 94 7.05 2.25 5.63
C ASP A 94 6.00 3.38 5.71
N ALA A 95 6.43 4.58 6.09
CA ALA A 95 5.56 5.72 6.31
C ALA A 95 4.79 6.13 5.04
N GLN A 96 5.34 5.89 3.84
CA GLN A 96 4.69 6.24 2.59
C GLN A 96 4.19 5.03 1.82
N TRP A 97 4.93 3.93 1.83
CA TRP A 97 4.68 2.77 0.97
C TRP A 97 4.11 1.55 1.69
N SER A 98 3.83 1.65 2.99
CA SER A 98 3.02 0.62 3.64
C SER A 98 1.66 0.49 2.93
N PRO A 99 1.07 -0.72 2.92
CA PRO A 99 -0.27 -0.91 2.36
C PRO A 99 -1.30 0.07 2.92
N GLU A 100 -1.22 0.36 4.23
CA GLU A 100 -2.11 1.31 4.89
C GLU A 100 -1.88 2.75 4.40
N SER A 101 -0.63 3.22 4.28
CA SER A 101 -0.35 4.56 3.75
C SER A 101 -0.75 4.71 2.29
N LEU A 102 -0.48 3.71 1.44
CA LEU A 102 -0.90 3.74 0.03
C LEU A 102 -2.42 3.76 -0.11
N ALA A 103 -3.12 2.93 0.68
CA ALA A 103 -4.58 2.93 0.71
C ALA A 103 -5.10 4.30 1.17
N PHE A 104 -4.54 4.88 2.23
CA PHE A 104 -5.06 6.13 2.80
C PHE A 104 -4.73 7.36 1.96
N ASN A 105 -3.61 7.36 1.23
CA ASN A 105 -3.20 8.46 0.35
C ASN A 105 -3.93 8.44 -1.00
N HIS A 106 -4.70 7.40 -1.31
CA HIS A 106 -5.48 7.35 -2.53
C HIS A 106 -6.59 8.42 -2.51
N PRO A 107 -6.80 9.21 -3.59
CA PRO A 107 -7.76 10.32 -3.60
C PRO A 107 -9.20 9.92 -3.26
N ALA A 108 -9.58 8.67 -3.53
CA ALA A 108 -10.92 8.17 -3.21
C ALA A 108 -11.13 7.82 -1.73
N SER A 109 -10.08 7.69 -0.93
CA SER A 109 -10.18 7.12 0.42
C SER A 109 -10.95 8.00 1.39
N ALA A 110 -10.69 9.32 1.40
CA ALA A 110 -11.47 10.24 2.22
C ALA A 110 -12.96 10.28 1.83
N PRO A 111 -13.34 10.39 0.54
CA PRO A 111 -14.73 10.24 0.11
C PRO A 111 -15.39 8.93 0.56
N TYR A 112 -14.70 7.80 0.47
CA TYR A 112 -15.24 6.51 0.90
C TYR A 112 -15.52 6.46 2.40
N ILE A 113 -14.61 6.98 3.24
CA ILE A 113 -14.81 7.04 4.69
C ILE A 113 -15.98 7.98 5.03
N GLN A 114 -16.09 9.11 4.32
CA GLN A 114 -17.21 10.06 4.49
C GLN A 114 -18.55 9.41 4.15
N GLU A 115 -18.62 8.70 3.04
CA GLU A 115 -19.85 7.99 2.63
C GLU A 115 -20.22 6.91 3.64
N LEU A 116 -19.25 6.13 4.12
CA LEU A 116 -19.48 5.14 5.17
C LEU A 116 -20.01 5.79 6.46
N ALA A 117 -19.46 6.94 6.86
CA ALA A 117 -19.95 7.69 8.00
C ALA A 117 -21.41 8.12 7.79
N THR A 118 -21.74 8.67 6.62
CA THR A 118 -23.12 9.08 6.28
C THR A 118 -24.08 7.88 6.33
N ILE A 119 -23.69 6.73 5.79
CA ILE A 119 -24.47 5.49 5.86
C ILE A 119 -24.71 5.08 7.34
N CYS A 120 -23.67 5.10 8.17
CA CYS A 120 -23.79 4.79 9.60
C CYS A 120 -24.76 5.74 10.32
N GLN A 121 -24.69 7.05 10.03
CA GLN A 121 -25.58 8.05 10.62
C GLN A 121 -27.04 7.79 10.24
N GLN A 122 -27.32 7.56 8.96
CA GLN A 122 -28.67 7.29 8.46
C GLN A 122 -29.24 6.00 9.04
N LEU A 123 -28.42 4.93 9.11
CA LEU A 123 -28.81 3.66 9.70
C LEU A 123 -29.10 3.80 11.18
N ALA A 124 -28.25 4.51 11.94
CA ALA A 124 -28.46 4.73 13.36
C ALA A 124 -29.77 5.48 13.63
N GLN A 125 -30.07 6.50 12.83
CA GLN A 125 -31.32 7.24 12.91
C GLN A 125 -32.53 6.35 12.59
N ARG A 126 -32.44 5.53 11.53
CA ARG A 126 -33.54 4.64 11.15
C ARG A 126 -33.79 3.54 12.18
N LEU A 127 -32.73 3.00 12.76
CA LEU A 127 -32.80 1.92 13.75
C LEU A 127 -33.05 2.43 15.18
N GLN A 128 -32.90 3.73 15.42
CA GLN A 128 -32.97 4.36 16.75
C GLN A 128 -32.00 3.72 17.75
N ARG A 129 -30.83 3.28 17.24
CA ARG A 129 -29.74 2.70 18.03
C ARG A 129 -28.41 2.79 17.27
N PRO A 130 -27.26 2.73 17.94
CA PRO A 130 -25.95 2.71 17.29
C PRO A 130 -25.81 1.55 16.30
N VAL A 131 -25.11 1.79 15.19
CA VAL A 131 -24.70 0.74 14.25
C VAL A 131 -23.51 -0.01 14.83
N ARG A 132 -23.57 -1.34 14.86
CA ARG A 132 -22.42 -2.18 15.23
C ARG A 132 -21.55 -2.37 14.01
N LEU A 133 -20.32 -1.85 14.06
CA LEU A 133 -19.33 -2.00 13.00
C LEU A 133 -18.20 -2.90 13.47
N LEU A 134 -17.94 -3.96 12.70
CA LEU A 134 -16.80 -4.85 12.88
C LEU A 134 -15.82 -4.62 11.74
N GLU A 135 -14.60 -4.20 12.06
CA GLU A 135 -13.49 -4.05 11.12
C GLU A 135 -12.52 -5.23 11.30
N VAL A 136 -12.25 -5.96 10.22
CA VAL A 136 -11.25 -7.03 10.20
C VAL A 136 -9.99 -6.50 9.52
N GLY A 137 -8.84 -6.65 10.17
CA GLY A 137 -7.59 -6.06 9.72
C GLY A 137 -7.54 -4.56 10.01
N THR A 138 -7.82 -4.18 11.27
CA THR A 138 -7.81 -2.78 11.72
C THR A 138 -6.45 -2.08 11.56
N ARG A 139 -5.35 -2.85 11.39
CA ARG A 139 -4.00 -2.32 11.19
C ARG A 139 -3.65 -1.32 12.30
N THR A 140 -3.20 -0.10 11.99
CA THR A 140 -2.84 0.91 13.01
C THR A 140 -4.06 1.71 13.48
N GLY A 141 -5.27 1.35 13.06
CA GLY A 141 -6.51 2.04 13.40
C GLY A 141 -6.71 3.36 12.65
N ARG A 142 -5.93 3.66 11.61
CA ARG A 142 -5.99 4.94 10.90
C ARG A 142 -7.33 5.18 10.18
N ALA A 143 -7.87 4.13 9.57
CA ALA A 143 -9.20 4.18 8.94
C ALA A 143 -10.30 4.36 9.98
N ALA A 144 -10.27 3.55 11.04
CA ALA A 144 -11.18 3.66 12.18
C ALA A 144 -11.17 5.05 12.82
N GLU A 145 -9.99 5.64 13.06
CA GLU A 145 -9.85 7.00 13.61
C GLU A 145 -10.59 8.02 12.73
N SER A 146 -10.38 7.96 11.41
CA SER A 146 -10.98 8.89 10.46
C SER A 146 -12.49 8.73 10.33
N LEU A 147 -12.99 7.50 10.52
CA LEU A 147 -14.42 7.22 10.57
C LEU A 147 -15.04 7.72 11.89
N LEU A 148 -14.43 7.37 13.02
CA LEU A 148 -14.91 7.69 14.37
C LEU A 148 -14.80 9.18 14.69
N ALA A 149 -13.95 9.94 13.99
CA ALA A 149 -13.93 11.40 14.07
C ALA A 149 -15.21 12.06 13.52
N GLN A 150 -15.99 11.35 12.71
CA GLN A 150 -17.22 11.84 12.07
C GLN A 150 -18.50 11.30 12.73
N LEU A 151 -18.36 10.45 13.74
CA LEU A 151 -19.45 9.73 14.39
C LEU A 151 -19.36 9.93 15.90
N ASN A 152 -20.49 9.73 16.59
CA ASN A 152 -20.53 9.72 18.05
C ASN A 152 -21.05 8.39 18.59
N ALA A 153 -20.98 8.23 19.92
CA ALA A 153 -21.39 7.00 20.61
C ALA A 153 -22.88 6.63 20.41
N GLY A 154 -23.74 7.59 20.06
CA GLY A 154 -25.13 7.32 19.70
C GLY A 154 -25.31 6.77 18.29
N GLN A 155 -24.28 6.84 17.44
CA GLN A 155 -24.33 6.44 16.04
C GLN A 155 -23.58 5.14 15.76
N ILE A 156 -22.53 4.83 16.52
CA ILE A 156 -21.68 3.67 16.24
C ILE A 156 -21.16 2.97 17.50
N GLU A 157 -21.19 1.64 17.47
CA GLU A 157 -20.44 0.74 18.34
C GLU A 157 -19.35 0.06 17.51
N TYR A 158 -18.08 0.37 17.77
CA TYR A 158 -16.96 -0.09 16.95
C TYR A 158 -16.19 -1.25 17.60
N VAL A 159 -15.90 -2.27 16.80
CA VAL A 159 -15.00 -3.38 17.14
C VAL A 159 -13.97 -3.54 16.02
N GLY A 160 -12.69 -3.47 16.37
CA GLY A 160 -11.59 -3.76 15.46
C GLY A 160 -10.88 -5.06 15.83
N LEU A 161 -10.66 -5.91 14.83
CA LEU A 161 -9.90 -7.16 14.93
C LEU A 161 -8.61 -7.04 14.14
N GLU A 162 -7.48 -7.38 14.78
CA GLU A 162 -6.17 -7.35 14.13
C GLU A 162 -5.36 -8.60 14.50
N GLN A 163 -4.67 -9.20 13.54
CA GLN A 163 -3.86 -10.39 13.74
C GLN A 163 -2.50 -10.04 14.37
N SER A 164 -1.92 -8.90 14.00
CA SER A 164 -0.63 -8.44 14.53
C SER A 164 -0.79 -7.74 15.88
N GLN A 165 -0.12 -8.27 16.91
CA GLN A 165 -0.12 -7.65 18.24
C GLN A 165 0.51 -6.24 18.23
N GLU A 166 1.54 -6.02 17.41
CA GLU A 166 2.18 -4.71 17.25
C GLU A 166 1.19 -3.69 16.66
N MET A 167 0.47 -4.07 15.61
CA MET A 167 -0.53 -3.20 14.97
C MET A 167 -1.71 -2.93 15.90
N LEU A 168 -2.16 -3.95 16.64
CA LEU A 168 -3.20 -3.80 17.65
C LEU A 168 -2.81 -2.80 18.75
N LEU A 169 -1.55 -2.81 19.20
CA LEU A 169 -1.06 -1.81 20.16
C LEU A 169 -1.05 -0.40 19.56
N SER A 170 -0.62 -0.26 18.31
CA SER A 170 -0.69 1.02 17.58
C SER A 170 -2.13 1.52 17.45
N ALA A 171 -3.07 0.65 17.09
CA ALA A 171 -4.50 0.98 17.02
C ALA A 171 -5.06 1.39 18.38
N ARG A 172 -4.69 0.72 19.47
CA ARG A 172 -5.11 1.10 20.83
C ARG A 172 -4.62 2.48 21.23
N GLN A 173 -3.37 2.82 20.90
CA GLN A 173 -2.82 4.13 21.17
C GLN A 173 -3.54 5.20 20.35
N ARG A 174 -3.75 4.97 19.05
CA ARG A 174 -4.45 5.89 18.15
C ARG A 174 -5.90 6.11 18.57
N LEU A 175 -6.62 5.04 18.89
CA LEU A 175 -8.05 5.10 19.24
C LEU A 175 -8.33 5.38 20.71
N ALA A 176 -7.31 5.70 21.52
CA ALA A 176 -7.49 6.04 22.93
C ALA A 176 -8.52 7.15 23.23
N PRO A 177 -8.70 8.19 22.36
CA PRO A 177 -9.76 9.19 22.55
C PRO A 177 -11.20 8.64 22.42
N TRP A 178 -11.38 7.42 21.91
CA TRP A 178 -12.69 6.79 21.71
C TRP A 178 -12.88 5.60 22.66
N PRO A 179 -13.35 5.81 23.90
CA PRO A 179 -13.49 4.73 24.89
C PRO A 179 -14.50 3.64 24.49
N GLY A 180 -15.38 3.92 23.53
CA GLY A 180 -16.30 2.93 22.95
C GLY A 180 -15.68 2.01 21.89
N ALA A 181 -14.47 2.30 21.43
CA ALA A 181 -13.77 1.46 20.47
C ALA A 181 -13.16 0.23 21.15
N ARG A 182 -13.61 -0.97 20.77
CA ARG A 182 -13.09 -2.23 21.29
C ARG A 182 -12.10 -2.83 20.30
N LEU A 183 -10.95 -3.26 20.80
CA LEU A 183 -9.85 -3.78 19.96
C LEU A 183 -9.33 -5.11 20.50
N SER A 184 -9.42 -6.14 19.66
CA SER A 184 -9.08 -7.52 20.00
C SER A 184 -8.16 -8.16 18.96
N LEU A 185 -7.42 -9.19 19.38
CA LEU A 185 -6.69 -10.02 18.44
C LEU A 185 -7.68 -10.79 17.57
N TRP A 186 -7.38 -10.87 16.27
CA TRP A 186 -8.16 -11.67 15.34
C TRP A 186 -7.83 -13.16 15.50
N ASN A 187 -8.86 -13.95 15.70
CA ASN A 187 -8.89 -15.40 15.55
C ASN A 187 -10.32 -15.87 15.23
N ALA A 188 -10.51 -17.13 14.87
CA ALA A 188 -11.83 -17.66 14.49
C ALA A 188 -12.88 -17.49 15.61
N ASP A 189 -12.48 -17.68 16.87
CA ASP A 189 -13.39 -17.59 18.03
C ASP A 189 -13.86 -16.15 18.29
N THR A 190 -12.96 -15.18 18.18
CA THR A 190 -13.26 -13.74 18.34
C THR A 190 -14.16 -13.22 17.24
N LEU A 191 -14.02 -13.71 16.01
CA LEU A 191 -14.95 -13.37 14.93
C LEU A 191 -16.34 -13.93 15.22
N ALA A 192 -16.43 -15.20 15.65
CA ALA A 192 -17.69 -15.84 15.99
C ALA A 192 -18.40 -15.16 17.18
N ALA A 193 -17.66 -14.60 18.13
CA ALA A 193 -18.21 -13.84 19.25
C ALA A 193 -18.86 -12.49 18.83
N HIS A 194 -18.62 -12.04 17.60
CA HIS A 194 -19.11 -10.77 17.06
C HIS A 194 -20.04 -10.93 15.84
N ALA A 195 -20.26 -12.16 15.36
CA ALA A 195 -21.22 -12.52 14.31
C ALA A 195 -22.64 -12.70 14.89
#